data_AF-Q1EMT5-F1
#
_entry.id   AF-Q1EMT5-F1
#
_cell.length_a   1.000
_cell.length_b   1.000
_cell.length_c   1.000
_cell.angle_alpha   90.00
_cell.angle_beta   90.00
_cell.angle_gamma   90.00
#
_symmetry.space_group_name_H-M   'P 1'
#
loop_
_entity.id
_entity.type
_entity.pdbx_description
1 polymer ?
#
loop_
_entity_poly.entity_id
_entity_poly.type
_entity_poly.pdbx_seq_one_letter_code
_entity_poly.pdbx_strand_id
1 'polypeptide(L)'
;AGDIQGSSEVEVLNPDLYICTVADGASFHARMTANKGRGYVSANENKAKTEDMPIGVLAIDSIYTPIERVNYQVEKTRVGQKSDFDKLTLDVWTNGSITPSEAISLSAKILTEHLTLFVDLTDEAKNAEIMVE
;
A
#
# COMPACT_ATOMS: atom_id res chain seq x y z
N ALA A 1 -3.93 -2.16 -21.50
CA ALA A 1 -4.88 -2.41 -20.39
C ALA A 1 -6.14 -1.56 -20.52
N GLY A 2 -6.16 -0.54 -21.38
CA GLY A 2 -7.31 0.33 -21.63
C GLY A 2 -8.54 -0.38 -22.21
N ASP A 3 -8.37 -1.59 -22.75
CA ASP A 3 -9.48 -2.43 -23.21
C ASP A 3 -10.23 -3.13 -22.06
N ILE A 4 -9.73 -3.05 -20.83
CA ILE A 4 -10.39 -3.65 -19.66
C ILE A 4 -11.66 -2.85 -19.33
N GLN A 5 -12.79 -3.55 -19.29
CA GLN A 5 -14.09 -2.99 -18.90
C GLN A 5 -14.31 -3.17 -17.40
N GLY A 6 -14.12 -2.10 -16.63
CA GLY A 6 -14.39 -2.06 -15.18
C GLY A 6 -15.83 -1.64 -14.86
N SER A 7 -16.22 -1.81 -13.58
CA SER A 7 -17.43 -1.16 -13.05
C SER A 7 -17.16 0.33 -12.81
N SER A 8 -18.21 1.12 -12.57
CA SER A 8 -18.10 2.57 -12.27
C SER A 8 -17.30 2.90 -11.00
N GLU A 9 -17.02 1.89 -10.16
CA GLU A 9 -16.27 2.05 -8.91
C GLU A 9 -14.79 1.66 -9.04
N VAL A 10 -14.36 1.21 -10.22
CA VAL A 10 -13.01 0.72 -10.46
C VAL A 10 -12.37 1.51 -11.61
N GLU A 11 -11.18 2.04 -11.34
CA GLU A 11 -10.37 2.76 -12.32
C GLU A 11 -9.06 2.01 -12.57
N VAL A 12 -8.67 1.88 -13.84
CA VAL A 12 -7.37 1.32 -14.25
C VAL A 12 -6.39 2.48 -14.42
N LEU A 13 -5.42 2.58 -13.52
CA LEU A 13 -4.50 3.74 -13.46
C LEU A 13 -3.43 3.75 -14.56
N ASN A 14 -3.17 2.61 -15.21
CA ASN A 14 -2.15 2.43 -16.24
C ASN A 14 -2.74 1.80 -17.53
N PRO A 15 -3.60 2.52 -18.26
CA PRO A 15 -4.32 1.98 -19.42
C PRO A 15 -3.39 1.54 -20.57
N ASP A 16 -2.19 2.08 -20.64
CA ASP A 16 -1.16 1.77 -21.63
C ASP A 16 -0.43 0.43 -21.38
N LEU A 17 -0.64 -0.23 -20.23
CA LEU A 17 0.02 -1.50 -19.92
C LEU A 17 -0.28 -2.58 -20.96
N TYR A 18 0.75 -3.08 -21.65
CA TYR A 18 0.64 -4.20 -22.57
C TYR A 18 0.32 -5.50 -21.83
N ILE A 19 -0.73 -6.21 -22.25
CA ILE A 19 -1.18 -7.47 -21.63
C ILE A 19 -0.83 -8.66 -22.51
N CYS A 20 -1.32 -8.66 -23.76
CA CYS A 20 -1.07 -9.73 -24.73
C CYS A 20 -1.29 -9.23 -26.16
N THR A 21 -0.87 -10.04 -27.13
CA THR A 21 -1.21 -9.88 -28.54
C THR A 21 -2.10 -11.05 -28.96
N VAL A 22 -3.20 -10.76 -29.65
CA VAL A 22 -4.10 -11.78 -30.20
C VAL A 22 -3.78 -11.98 -31.68
N ALA A 23 -3.49 -13.22 -32.07
CA ALA A 23 -3.18 -13.56 -33.45
C ALA A 23 -4.42 -13.44 -34.36
N ASP A 24 -4.20 -13.31 -35.67
CA ASP A 24 -5.29 -13.25 -36.63
C ASP A 24 -6.18 -14.50 -36.56
N GLY A 25 -7.49 -14.29 -36.59
CA GLY A 25 -8.51 -15.33 -36.41
C GLY A 25 -8.69 -15.87 -34.98
N ALA A 26 -7.92 -15.41 -33.98
CA ALA A 26 -8.09 -15.81 -32.59
C ALA A 26 -9.01 -14.86 -31.80
N SER A 27 -9.52 -15.33 -30.66
CA SER A 27 -10.29 -14.50 -29.72
C SER A 27 -9.76 -14.66 -28.29
N PHE A 28 -9.81 -13.57 -27.52
CA PHE A 28 -9.38 -13.55 -26.12
C PHE A 28 -10.52 -13.03 -25.25
N HIS A 29 -10.87 -13.82 -24.23
CA HIS A 29 -11.87 -13.46 -23.25
C HIS A 29 -11.30 -13.71 -21.86
N ALA A 30 -11.34 -12.69 -21.02
CA ALA A 30 -10.90 -12.78 -19.63
C ALA A 30 -11.94 -12.14 -18.71
N ARG A 31 -12.14 -12.75 -17.54
CA ARG A 31 -12.88 -12.17 -16.43
C ARG A 31 -11.93 -12.05 -15.25
N MET A 32 -11.87 -10.87 -14.67
CA MET A 32 -10.99 -10.56 -13.56
C MET A 32 -11.84 -10.12 -12.36
N THR A 33 -11.38 -10.45 -11.16
CA THR A 33 -12.00 -10.01 -9.91
C THR A 33 -11.00 -9.18 -9.15
N ALA A 34 -11.39 -7.96 -8.78
CA ALA A 34 -10.59 -7.06 -7.94
C ALA A 34 -11.32 -6.86 -6.60
N ASN A 35 -10.56 -6.82 -5.50
CA ASN A 35 -11.07 -6.60 -4.15
C ASN A 35 -10.22 -5.55 -3.44
N LYS A 36 -10.76 -4.98 -2.36
CA LYS A 36 -9.99 -4.14 -1.44
C LYS A 36 -9.31 -5.04 -0.41
N GLY A 37 -8.04 -4.75 -0.10
CA GLY A 37 -7.25 -5.52 0.85
C GLY A 37 -6.11 -4.70 1.42
N ARG A 38 -5.23 -5.36 2.18
CA ARG A 38 -4.03 -4.74 2.77
C ARG A 38 -2.83 -5.66 2.55
N GLY A 39 -1.67 -5.05 2.31
CA GLY A 39 -0.41 -5.77 2.17
C GLY A 39 -0.38 -6.69 0.95
N TYR A 40 -0.04 -7.96 1.19
CA TYR A 40 0.11 -8.98 0.17
C TYR A 40 -0.69 -10.21 0.57
N VAL A 41 -1.35 -10.84 -0.40
CA VAL A 41 -2.04 -12.13 -0.22
C VAL A 41 -1.62 -13.04 -1.34
N SER A 42 -1.12 -14.22 -1.01
CA SER A 42 -0.68 -15.19 -2.02
C SER A 42 -1.86 -15.84 -2.76
N ALA A 43 -1.60 -16.39 -3.94
CA ALA A 43 -2.55 -17.17 -4.72
C ALA A 43 -3.11 -18.36 -3.91
N ASN A 44 -2.28 -19.00 -3.08
CA ASN A 44 -2.70 -20.10 -2.21
C ASN A 44 -3.71 -19.64 -1.15
N GLU A 45 -3.48 -18.49 -0.53
CA GLU A 45 -4.43 -17.92 0.41
C GLU A 45 -5.72 -17.48 -0.27
N ASN A 46 -5.64 -16.91 -1.47
CA ASN A 46 -6.82 -16.54 -2.27
C ASN A 46 -7.67 -17.78 -2.60
N LYS A 47 -7.02 -18.90 -2.92
CA LYS A 47 -7.69 -20.20 -3.11
C LYS A 47 -8.33 -20.72 -1.82
N ALA A 48 -7.64 -20.61 -0.68
CA ALA A 48 -8.16 -21.07 0.60
C ALA A 48 -9.32 -20.22 1.15
N LYS A 49 -9.32 -18.91 0.88
CA LYS A 49 -10.39 -17.97 1.30
C LYS A 49 -11.65 -18.08 0.45
N THR A 50 -11.55 -18.66 -0.75
CA THR A 50 -12.67 -18.83 -1.67
C THR A 50 -13.16 -20.26 -1.57
N GLU A 51 -14.12 -20.50 -0.68
CA GLU A 51 -14.85 -21.77 -0.65
C GLU A 51 -15.46 -22.02 -2.03
N ASP A 52 -15.31 -23.24 -2.55
CA ASP A 52 -15.84 -23.67 -3.85
C ASP A 52 -15.41 -22.82 -5.06
N MET A 53 -14.12 -22.46 -5.14
CA MET A 53 -13.55 -21.81 -6.33
C MET A 53 -13.92 -22.58 -7.61
N PRO A 54 -14.67 -21.97 -8.56
CA PRO A 54 -15.15 -22.67 -9.73
C PRO A 54 -14.01 -23.22 -10.61
N ILE A 55 -14.28 -24.34 -11.28
CA ILE A 55 -13.34 -24.91 -12.25
C ILE A 55 -13.07 -23.86 -13.34
N GLY A 56 -11.78 -23.67 -13.65
CA GLY A 56 -11.32 -22.71 -14.65
C GLY A 56 -10.95 -21.33 -14.09
N VAL A 57 -11.16 -21.07 -12.80
CA VAL A 57 -10.64 -19.86 -12.14
C VAL A 57 -9.19 -20.07 -11.73
N LEU A 58 -8.32 -19.12 -12.11
CA LEU A 58 -6.92 -19.12 -11.73
C LEU A 58 -6.71 -18.09 -10.60
N ALA A 59 -6.35 -18.59 -9.42
CA ALA A 59 -5.92 -17.72 -8.33
C ALA A 59 -4.53 -17.15 -8.65
N ILE A 60 -4.37 -15.85 -8.45
CA ILE A 60 -3.11 -15.13 -8.57
C ILE A 60 -2.79 -14.44 -7.25
N ASP A 61 -1.56 -13.97 -7.09
CA ASP A 61 -1.18 -13.15 -5.96
C ASP A 61 -1.88 -11.78 -6.02
N SER A 62 -2.33 -11.29 -4.87
CA SER A 62 -2.93 -9.96 -4.71
C SER A 62 -1.95 -9.03 -4.01
N ILE A 63 -1.41 -8.08 -4.76
CA ILE A 63 -0.56 -7.01 -4.23
C ILE A 63 -1.46 -5.80 -3.94
N TYR A 64 -1.89 -5.66 -2.69
CA TYR A 64 -2.75 -4.55 -2.25
C TYR A 64 -1.97 -3.32 -1.82
N THR A 65 -0.69 -3.48 -1.48
CA THR A 65 0.15 -2.34 -1.11
C THR A 65 0.35 -1.41 -2.31
N PRO A 66 0.08 -0.10 -2.15
CA PRO A 66 0.36 0.88 -3.19
C PRO A 66 1.84 1.30 -3.21
N ILE A 67 2.65 0.77 -2.28
CA ILE A 67 4.06 1.10 -2.10
C ILE A 67 4.91 0.04 -2.79
N GLU A 68 5.74 0.48 -3.73
CA GLU A 68 6.64 -0.40 -4.49
C GLU A 68 8.00 -0.54 -3.82
N ARG A 69 8.52 0.57 -3.27
CA ARG A 69 9.82 0.63 -2.64
C ARG A 69 9.86 1.74 -1.59
N VAL A 70 10.59 1.48 -0.51
CA VAL A 70 10.97 2.48 0.49
C VAL A 70 12.45 2.33 0.78
N ASN A 71 13.15 3.45 0.87
CA ASN A 71 14.50 3.52 1.38
C ASN A 71 14.60 4.63 2.44
N TYR A 72 15.56 4.50 3.35
CA TYR A 72 15.81 5.53 4.33
C TYR A 72 17.29 5.64 4.66
N GLN A 73 17.72 6.84 5.02
CA GLN A 73 19.06 7.11 5.49
C GLN A 73 19.00 8.05 6.70
N VAL A 74 19.79 7.72 7.72
CA VAL A 74 19.96 8.54 8.91
C VAL A 74 21.39 9.04 8.96
N GLU A 75 21.55 10.35 9.10
CA GLU A 75 22.85 11.01 9.21
C GLU A 75 22.85 11.99 10.38
N LYS A 76 24.01 12.16 11.04
CA LYS A 76 24.17 13.18 12.06
C LYS A 76 24.09 14.55 11.41
N THR A 77 23.30 15.44 12.01
CA THR A 77 23.16 16.81 11.55
C THR A 77 23.44 17.80 12.66
N ARG A 78 23.92 18.99 12.28
CA ARG A 78 24.11 20.10 13.21
C ARG A 78 22.97 21.08 13.05
N VAL A 79 22.26 21.35 14.13
CA VAL A 79 21.21 22.38 14.20
C VAL A 79 21.70 23.48 15.13
N GLY A 80 22.03 24.64 14.56
CA GLY A 80 22.68 25.73 15.31
C GLY A 80 24.05 25.32 15.86
N GLN A 81 24.22 25.37 17.19
CA GLN A 81 25.45 24.99 17.87
C GLN A 81 25.47 23.52 18.34
N LYS A 82 24.33 22.80 18.26
CA LYS A 82 24.19 21.41 18.71
C LYS A 82 24.40 20.44 17.54
N SER A 83 25.22 19.41 17.72
CA SER A 83 25.61 18.44 16.67
C SER A 83 25.18 17.01 16.94
N ASP A 84 24.23 16.81 17.84
CA ASP A 84 23.69 15.54 18.31
C ASP A 84 22.31 15.21 17.72
N PHE A 85 21.82 16.02 16.78
CA PHE A 85 20.59 15.73 16.05
C PHE A 85 20.84 14.70 14.94
N ASP A 86 19.80 13.92 14.66
CA ASP A 86 19.74 13.04 13.50
C ASP A 86 18.83 13.64 12.42
N LYS A 87 19.26 13.56 11.17
CA LYS A 87 18.43 13.87 10.00
C LYS A 87 18.04 12.56 9.33
N LEU A 88 16.74 12.36 9.18
CA LEU A 88 16.14 11.26 8.43
C LEU A 88 15.81 11.73 7.02
N THR A 89 16.28 11.00 6.01
CA THR A 89 15.84 11.14 4.62
C THR A 89 15.08 9.89 4.22
N LEU A 90 13.86 10.05 3.70
CA LEU A 90 12.99 8.98 3.24
C LEU A 90 12.80 9.08 1.72
N ASP A 91 13.06 7.99 1.01
CA ASP A 91 12.70 7.86 -0.40
C ASP A 91 11.57 6.84 -0.53
N VAL A 92 10.42 7.27 -1.09
CA VAL A 92 9.21 6.45 -1.19
C VAL A 92 8.72 6.44 -2.63
N TRP A 93 8.54 5.25 -3.18
CA TRP A 93 7.98 5.03 -4.52
C TRP A 93 6.62 4.35 -4.39
N THR A 94 5.61 4.94 -5.03
CA THR A 94 4.24 4.41 -5.08
C THR A 94 3.87 4.07 -6.52
N ASN A 95 2.90 3.17 -6.67
CA ASN A 95 2.39 2.74 -7.98
C ASN A 95 1.40 3.74 -8.62
N GLY A 96 1.32 4.97 -8.09
CA GLY A 96 0.40 6.02 -8.57
C GLY A 96 -1.02 6.00 -7.99
N SER A 97 -1.43 4.95 -7.25
CA SER A 97 -2.77 4.93 -6.62
C SER A 97 -2.91 5.87 -5.43
N ILE A 98 -1.81 6.22 -4.77
CA ILE A 98 -1.70 7.30 -3.78
C ILE A 98 -0.37 8.02 -3.98
N THR A 99 -0.30 9.28 -3.58
CA THR A 99 0.97 10.02 -3.58
C THR A 99 1.89 9.55 -2.44
N PRO A 100 3.22 9.72 -2.57
CA PRO A 100 4.15 9.41 -1.47
C PRO A 100 3.83 10.16 -0.17
N SER A 101 3.39 11.41 -0.24
CA SER A 101 3.04 12.22 0.94
C SER A 101 1.78 11.70 1.64
N GLU A 102 0.76 11.27 0.89
CA GLU A 102 -0.43 10.63 1.45
C GLU A 102 -0.09 9.28 2.08
N ALA A 103 0.77 8.49 1.43
CA ALA A 103 1.26 7.22 1.97
C ALA A 103 1.93 7.40 3.34
N ILE A 104 2.86 8.36 3.45
CA ILE A 104 3.53 8.69 4.71
C ILE A 104 2.51 9.15 5.75
N SER A 105 1.61 10.07 5.38
CA SER A 105 0.59 10.58 6.31
C SER A 105 -0.32 9.48 6.85
N LEU A 106 -0.77 8.57 5.98
CA LEU A 106 -1.58 7.41 6.37
C LEU A 106 -0.79 6.47 7.27
N SER A 107 0.49 6.23 6.98
CA SER A 107 1.35 5.39 7.81
C SER A 107 1.56 5.97 9.21
N ALA A 108 1.76 7.28 9.32
CA ALA A 108 1.88 7.99 10.59
C ALA A 108 0.60 7.87 11.41
N LYS A 109 -0.56 8.08 10.78
CA LYS A 109 -1.87 7.90 11.44
C LYS A 109 -2.02 6.48 11.99
N ILE A 110 -1.73 5.46 11.17
CA ILE A 110 -1.82 4.05 11.60
C ILE A 110 -0.89 3.78 12.78
N LEU A 111 0.35 4.28 12.75
CA LEU A 111 1.31 4.13 13.84
C LEU A 111 0.82 4.79 15.12
N THR A 112 0.33 6.04 15.03
CA THR A 112 -0.22 6.77 16.17
C THR A 112 -1.41 6.04 16.78
N GLU A 113 -2.36 5.54 15.97
CA GLU A 113 -3.50 4.76 16.46
C GLU A 113 -3.09 3.53 17.26
N HIS A 114 -2.02 2.83 16.84
CA HIS A 114 -1.48 1.70 17.61
C HIS A 114 -0.81 2.14 18.91
N LEU A 115 -0.11 3.29 18.92
CA LEU A 115 0.54 3.82 20.12
C LEU A 115 -0.46 4.35 21.15
N THR A 116 -1.60 4.88 20.71
CA THR A 116 -2.67 5.38 21.61
C THR A 116 -3.14 4.30 22.58
N LEU A 117 -3.19 3.03 22.15
CA LEU A 117 -3.56 1.91 23.02
C LEU A 117 -2.65 1.78 24.25
N PHE A 118 -1.39 2.20 24.14
CA PHE A 118 -0.45 2.20 25.25
C PHE A 118 -0.56 3.46 26.12
N VAL A 119 -0.85 4.61 25.49
CA VAL A 119 -1.07 5.88 26.21
C VAL A 119 -2.26 5.76 27.16
N ASP A 120 -3.31 5.05 26.75
CA ASP A 120 -4.52 4.84 27.54
C ASP A 120 -4.36 3.82 28.69
N LEU A 121 -3.19 3.21 28.88
CA LEU A 121 -2.96 2.27 29.99
C LEU A 121 -2.88 2.96 31.36
N THR A 122 -2.55 4.26 31.40
CA THR A 122 -2.41 5.03 32.64
C THR A 122 -2.97 6.44 32.48
N ASP A 123 -3.73 6.91 33.46
CA ASP A 123 -4.28 8.27 33.46
C ASP A 123 -3.17 9.34 33.54
N GLU A 124 -2.01 9.02 34.11
CA GLU A 124 -0.84 9.92 34.17
C GLU A 124 -0.27 10.19 32.78
N ALA A 125 -0.07 9.15 31.95
CA ALA A 125 0.44 9.33 30.58
C ALA A 125 -0.56 10.05 29.67
N LYS A 126 -1.86 9.83 29.88
CA LYS A 126 -2.94 10.45 29.10
C LYS A 126 -3.06 11.95 29.33
N ASN A 127 -2.80 12.40 30.55
CA ASN A 127 -2.91 13.81 30.95
C ASN A 127 -1.57 14.54 30.98
N ALA A 128 -0.47 13.87 30.62
CA ALA A 128 0.85 14.49 30.55
C ALA A 128 0.90 15.49 29.38
N GLU A 129 1.26 16.73 29.68
CA GLU A 129 1.52 17.73 28.65
C GLU A 129 2.80 17.37 27.89
N ILE A 130 2.68 17.19 26.58
CA ILE A 130 3.84 16.98 25.71
C ILE A 130 4.48 18.34 25.49
N MET A 131 5.67 18.55 26.08
CA MET A 131 6.51 19.68 25.71
C MET A 131 7.03 19.47 24.28
N VAL A 132 6.63 20.34 23.36
CA VAL A 132 7.21 20.40 22.01
C VAL A 132 8.32 21.45 22.07
N GLU A 133 9.59 21.02 21.99
CA GLU A 133 10.74 21.93 21.78
C GLU A 133 10.81 22.41 20.33
#